data_AF-A0A4D4LIJ0-F1
#
_entry.id   AF-A0A4D4LIJ0-F1
#
_cell.length_a   1.000
_cell.length_b   1.000
_cell.length_c   1.000
_cell.angle_alpha   90.00
_cell.angle_beta   90.00
_cell.angle_gamma   90.00
#
_symmetry.space_group_name_H-M   'P 1'
#
loop_
_entity.id
_entity.type
_entity.pdbx_description
1 polymer ?
#
loop_
_entity_poly.entity_id
_entity_poly.type
_entity_poly.pdbx_seq_one_letter_code
_entity_poly.pdbx_strand_id
1 'polypeptide(L)'
;MLFGQAIVERYCDLWHELTRQSVYPLAQRHAIDQRVRRLNDLGFDVAEMQIERSPDGDTVTFVPKVVDAGHHQRQLLRLTGLDAEENQARSLLNDLETWMATQDDYAPGDPLGARPEVLAHRWVRDVFRPTVRTVPKELRGATDTAQIYHELLEHRWLLSERAGRDVGLDATVEDYIRTVLTDPSSG
;
A
#
# COMPACT_ATOMS: atom_id res chain seq x y z
N MET A 1 -19.14 -30.22 10.19
CA MET A 1 -18.22 -30.55 9.08
C MET A 1 -17.95 -29.32 8.21
N LEU A 2 -17.49 -28.19 8.76
CA LEU A 2 -17.32 -26.93 8.01
C LEU A 2 -15.89 -26.39 8.00
N PHE A 3 -15.07 -26.73 8.99
CA PHE A 3 -13.69 -26.20 9.10
C PHE A 3 -12.72 -26.81 8.07
N GLY A 4 -12.81 -28.11 7.79
CA GLY A 4 -11.91 -28.78 6.85
C GLY A 4 -12.12 -28.31 5.40
N GLN A 5 -13.37 -28.07 5.01
CA GLN A 5 -13.71 -27.65 3.66
C GLN A 5 -13.33 -26.18 3.41
N ALA A 6 -13.56 -25.30 4.38
CA ALA A 6 -13.10 -23.92 4.33
C ALA A 6 -11.57 -23.81 4.27
N ILE A 7 -10.84 -24.69 4.97
CA ILE A 7 -9.37 -24.73 4.87
C ILE A 7 -8.93 -25.20 3.49
N VAL A 8 -9.58 -26.22 2.92
CA VAL A 8 -9.23 -26.74 1.58
C VAL A 8 -9.57 -25.74 0.48
N GLU A 9 -10.73 -25.07 0.53
CA GLU A 9 -11.07 -23.97 -0.38
C GLU A 9 -10.04 -22.84 -0.26
N ARG A 10 -9.74 -22.41 0.96
CA ARG A 10 -8.72 -21.39 1.21
C ARG A 10 -7.36 -21.84 0.68
N TYR A 11 -7.00 -23.12 0.79
CA TYR A 11 -5.75 -23.69 0.26
C TYR A 11 -5.75 -23.79 -1.27
N CYS A 12 -6.88 -24.09 -1.91
CA CYS A 12 -7.04 -24.15 -3.36
C CYS A 12 -7.03 -22.77 -4.01
N ASP A 13 -7.70 -21.79 -3.38
CA ASP A 13 -7.65 -20.37 -3.76
C ASP A 13 -6.23 -19.83 -3.61
N LEU A 14 -5.58 -20.18 -2.50
CA LEU A 14 -4.19 -19.85 -2.18
C LEU A 14 -3.22 -20.49 -3.18
N TRP A 15 -3.41 -21.77 -3.54
CA TRP A 15 -2.59 -22.41 -4.57
C TRP A 15 -2.77 -21.75 -5.94
N HIS A 16 -4.00 -21.44 -6.35
CA HIS A 16 -4.29 -20.76 -7.61
C HIS A 16 -3.74 -19.34 -7.67
N GLU A 17 -3.86 -18.57 -6.58
CA GLU A 17 -3.29 -17.23 -6.50
C GLU A 17 -1.76 -17.31 -6.53
N LEU A 18 -1.12 -18.21 -5.78
CA LEU A 18 0.35 -18.34 -5.71
C LEU A 18 0.99 -18.85 -7.02
N THR A 19 0.34 -19.72 -7.79
CA THR A 19 0.92 -20.30 -9.02
C THR A 19 0.61 -19.51 -10.30
N ARG A 20 -0.31 -18.54 -10.26
CA ARG A 20 -0.65 -17.76 -11.44
C ARG A 20 0.37 -16.64 -11.68
N GLN A 21 1.31 -16.87 -12.60
CA GLN A 21 2.08 -15.78 -13.22
C GLN A 21 1.10 -14.81 -13.88
N SER A 22 0.87 -13.68 -13.23
CA SER A 22 -0.09 -12.68 -13.67
C SER A 22 0.71 -11.47 -14.14
N VAL A 23 0.79 -11.32 -15.45
CA VAL A 23 1.50 -10.24 -16.14
C VAL A 23 0.55 -9.05 -16.25
N TYR A 24 0.80 -7.97 -15.52
CA TYR A 24 -0.02 -6.75 -15.60
C TYR A 24 0.75 -5.64 -16.32
N PRO A 25 0.12 -4.91 -17.27
CA PRO A 25 0.70 -3.67 -17.79
C PRO A 25 0.86 -2.65 -16.66
N LEU A 26 2.02 -1.98 -16.56
CA LEU A 26 2.28 -0.95 -15.53
C LEU A 26 1.23 0.19 -15.53
N ALA A 27 0.62 0.46 -16.69
CA ALA A 27 -0.45 1.44 -16.84
C ALA A 27 -1.74 1.08 -16.06
N GLN A 28 -1.91 -0.18 -15.62
CA GLN A 28 -3.05 -0.65 -14.85
C GLN A 28 -2.75 -0.70 -13.35
N ARG A 29 -2.36 0.44 -12.77
CA ARG A 29 -2.04 0.57 -11.35
C ARG A 29 -3.16 0.04 -10.42
N HIS A 30 -4.42 0.25 -10.80
CA HIS A 30 -5.59 -0.29 -10.08
C HIS A 30 -5.62 -1.82 -10.01
N ALA A 31 -5.22 -2.50 -11.09
CA ALA A 31 -5.21 -3.96 -11.14
C ALA A 31 -4.08 -4.55 -10.28
N ILE A 32 -2.92 -3.88 -10.26
CA ILE A 32 -1.77 -4.19 -9.40
C ILE A 32 -2.18 -4.04 -7.92
N ASP A 33 -2.78 -2.91 -7.55
CA ASP A 33 -3.20 -2.65 -6.17
C ASP A 33 -4.27 -3.65 -5.68
N GLN A 34 -5.24 -3.99 -6.52
CA GLN A 34 -6.25 -5.01 -6.22
C GLN A 34 -5.61 -6.39 -5.99
N ARG A 35 -4.58 -6.75 -6.78
CA ARG A 35 -3.88 -8.02 -6.62
C ARG A 35 -3.08 -8.09 -5.32
N VAL A 36 -2.33 -7.03 -4.99
CA VAL A 36 -1.59 -6.93 -3.72
C VAL A 36 -2.55 -7.06 -2.53
N ARG A 37 -3.71 -6.39 -2.57
CA ARG A 37 -4.74 -6.50 -1.53
C ARG A 37 -5.28 -7.92 -1.38
N ARG A 38 -5.58 -8.64 -2.48
CA ARG A 38 -6.02 -10.04 -2.39
C ARG A 38 -4.97 -10.94 -1.74
N LEU A 39 -3.70 -10.79 -2.11
CA LEU A 39 -2.60 -11.54 -1.47
C LEU A 39 -2.51 -11.22 0.03
N ASN A 40 -2.67 -9.93 0.36
CA ASN A 40 -2.68 -9.43 1.73
C ASN A 40 -3.83 -9.98 2.58
N ASP A 41 -5.05 -10.09 2.03
CA ASP A 41 -6.22 -10.68 2.69
C ASP A 41 -6.06 -12.19 2.92
N LEU A 42 -5.24 -12.84 2.08
CA LEU A 42 -4.87 -14.24 2.20
C LEU A 42 -3.69 -14.46 3.18
N GLY A 43 -3.14 -13.41 3.77
CA GLY A 43 -2.04 -13.47 4.74
C GLY A 43 -0.65 -13.58 4.11
N PHE A 44 -0.53 -13.28 2.82
CA PHE A 44 0.76 -13.20 2.13
C PHE A 44 1.21 -11.75 2.01
N ASP A 45 2.52 -11.58 2.03
CA ASP A 45 3.18 -10.34 1.67
C ASP A 45 3.73 -10.46 0.24
N VAL A 46 3.83 -9.34 -0.46
CA VAL A 46 4.50 -9.28 -1.76
C VAL A 46 5.96 -8.97 -1.49
N ALA A 47 6.83 -9.98 -1.63
CA ALA A 47 8.24 -9.85 -1.31
C ALA A 47 8.97 -8.83 -2.18
N GLU A 48 8.60 -8.84 -3.47
CA GLU A 48 9.27 -8.14 -4.53
C GLU A 48 8.31 -8.04 -5.72
N MET A 49 8.20 -6.84 -6.27
CA MET A 49 7.55 -6.59 -7.56
C MET A 49 8.64 -6.58 -8.62
N GLN A 50 8.66 -7.60 -9.47
CA GLN A 50 9.59 -7.65 -10.61
C GLN A 50 8.96 -6.91 -11.78
N ILE A 51 9.54 -5.76 -12.14
CA ILE A 51 9.13 -4.97 -13.30
C ILE A 51 10.04 -5.33 -14.47
N GLU A 52 9.49 -6.03 -15.46
CA GLU A 52 10.14 -6.25 -16.74
C GLU A 52 9.70 -5.16 -17.73
N ARG A 53 10.67 -4.38 -18.22
CA ARG A 53 10.43 -3.39 -19.28
C ARG A 53 10.59 -4.06 -20.64
N SER A 54 9.54 -4.04 -21.47
CA SER A 54 9.53 -4.62 -22.82
C SER A 54 9.17 -3.56 -23.86
N PRO A 55 9.64 -3.66 -25.12
CA PRO A 55 9.23 -2.77 -26.21
C PRO A 55 7.72 -2.71 -26.44
N ASP A 56 7.00 -3.77 -26.04
CA ASP A 56 5.54 -3.89 -26.16
C ASP A 56 4.77 -3.38 -24.92
N GLY A 57 5.48 -2.93 -23.88
CA GLY A 57 4.92 -2.40 -22.63
C GLY A 57 5.59 -2.97 -21.36
N ASP A 58 5.55 -2.21 -20.27
CA ASP A 58 6.09 -2.65 -18.98
C ASP A 58 5.16 -3.67 -18.32
N THR A 59 5.72 -4.77 -17.85
CA THR A 59 5.00 -5.86 -17.19
C THR A 59 5.45 -6.08 -15.76
N VAL A 60 4.51 -6.29 -14.84
CA VAL A 60 4.79 -6.53 -13.42
C VAL A 60 4.45 -7.96 -13.03
N THR A 61 5.41 -8.66 -12.40
CA THR A 61 5.26 -9.99 -11.80
C THR A 61 5.40 -9.91 -10.29
N PHE A 62 4.58 -10.66 -9.56
CA PHE A 62 4.58 -10.69 -8.08
C PHE A 62 5.17 -12.01 -7.57
N VAL A 63 6.09 -11.93 -6.60
CA VAL A 63 6.57 -13.09 -5.84
C VAL A 63 6.00 -13.03 -4.41
N PRO A 64 4.98 -13.85 -4.09
CA PRO A 64 4.41 -13.89 -2.75
C PRO A 64 5.38 -14.55 -1.75
N LYS A 65 5.49 -14.00 -0.53
CA LYS A 65 6.22 -14.60 0.61
C LYS A 65 5.34 -14.63 1.86
N VAL A 66 5.66 -15.56 2.76
CA VAL A 66 5.16 -15.54 4.14
C VAL A 66 6.15 -14.73 4.99
N VAL A 67 5.65 -13.77 5.75
CA VAL A 67 6.45 -12.97 6.70
C VAL A 67 6.10 -13.31 8.13
N ASP A 68 7.08 -13.14 9.02
CA ASP A 68 6.85 -13.23 10.46
C ASP A 68 5.86 -12.16 10.93
N ALA A 69 5.12 -12.45 12.00
CA ALA A 69 4.32 -11.43 12.68
C ALA A 69 5.19 -10.24 13.13
N GLY A 70 4.67 -9.01 13.00
CA GLY A 70 5.42 -7.80 13.36
C GLY A 70 6.50 -7.44 12.35
N HIS A 71 6.56 -8.08 11.18
CA HIS A 71 7.57 -7.77 10.15
C HIS A 71 7.38 -6.35 9.63
N HIS A 72 6.16 -5.98 9.25
CA HIS A 72 5.89 -4.67 8.66
C HIS A 72 6.08 -3.55 9.67
N GLN A 73 5.68 -3.75 10.92
CA GLN A 73 5.91 -2.78 12.00
C GLN A 73 7.39 -2.49 12.18
N ARG A 74 8.21 -3.54 12.35
CA ARG A 74 9.67 -3.40 12.51
C ARG A 74 10.33 -2.77 11.29
N GLN A 75 9.86 -3.11 10.09
CA GLN A 75 10.36 -2.55 8.84
C GLN A 75 10.04 -1.05 8.74
N LEU A 76 8.78 -0.67 8.93
CA LEU A 76 8.34 0.72 8.87
C LEU A 76 9.07 1.56 9.91
N LEU A 77 9.13 1.10 11.16
CA LEU A 77 9.82 1.78 12.24
C LEU A 77 11.30 2.00 11.92
N ARG A 78 11.98 0.98 11.37
CA ARG A 78 13.39 1.08 11.00
C ARG A 78 13.65 2.07 9.87
N LEU A 79 12.79 2.09 8.84
CA LEU A 79 12.97 2.94 7.66
C LEU A 79 12.54 4.39 7.89
N THR A 80 11.47 4.60 8.65
CA THR A 80 10.78 5.90 8.73
C THR A 80 10.75 6.50 10.14
N GLY A 81 10.89 5.67 11.17
CA GLY A 81 10.62 6.03 12.56
C GLY A 81 9.14 6.11 12.93
N LEU A 82 8.22 5.73 12.02
CA LEU A 82 6.78 5.66 12.31
C LEU A 82 6.45 4.34 13.01
N ASP A 83 5.63 4.43 14.05
CA ASP A 83 5.03 3.28 14.72
C ASP A 83 3.57 3.17 14.26
N ALA A 84 3.13 1.95 13.99
CA ALA A 84 1.81 1.66 13.43
C ALA A 84 1.47 0.19 13.67
N GLU A 85 0.20 -0.18 13.62
CA GLU A 85 -0.22 -1.58 13.65
C GLU A 85 0.17 -2.33 12.37
N GLU A 86 0.11 -3.67 12.35
CA GLU A 86 0.68 -4.47 11.24
C GLU A 86 0.05 -4.12 9.89
N ASN A 87 -1.28 -3.98 9.86
CA ASN A 87 -2.02 -3.65 8.64
C ASN A 87 -1.77 -2.22 8.17
N GLN A 88 -1.69 -1.27 9.12
CA GLN A 88 -1.34 0.12 8.82
C GLN A 88 0.09 0.19 8.28
N ALA A 89 1.05 -0.46 8.96
CA ALA A 89 2.45 -0.49 8.58
C ALA A 89 2.64 -1.05 7.18
N ARG A 90 1.94 -2.14 6.86
CA ARG A 90 1.92 -2.72 5.52
C ARG A 90 1.38 -1.74 4.47
N SER A 91 0.25 -1.08 4.76
CA SER A 91 -0.34 -0.09 3.84
C SER A 91 0.60 1.09 3.57
N LEU A 92 1.24 1.62 4.63
CA LEU A 92 2.21 2.71 4.55
C LEU A 92 3.49 2.28 3.79
N LEU A 93 4.00 1.08 4.03
CA LEU A 93 5.16 0.54 3.31
C LEU A 93 4.88 0.39 1.81
N ASN A 94 3.70 -0.10 1.44
CA ASN A 94 3.32 -0.23 0.04
C ASN A 94 3.28 1.13 -0.68
N ASP A 95 2.70 2.16 -0.04
CA ASP A 95 2.68 3.51 -0.60
C ASP A 95 4.10 4.11 -0.68
N LEU A 96 4.94 3.87 0.34
CA LEU A 96 6.35 4.26 0.33
C LEU A 96 7.11 3.60 -0.82
N GLU A 97 7.03 2.28 -0.98
CA GLU A 97 7.72 1.54 -2.06
C GLU A 97 7.27 2.03 -3.44
N THR A 98 5.97 2.25 -3.60
CA THR A 98 5.42 2.78 -4.84
C THR A 98 5.93 4.19 -5.13
N TRP A 99 6.06 5.04 -4.12
CA TRP A 99 6.62 6.38 -4.27
C TRP A 99 8.13 6.36 -4.52
N MET A 100 8.88 5.45 -3.87
CA MET A 100 10.32 5.28 -4.10
C MET A 100 10.56 4.93 -5.57
N ALA A 101 9.75 4.05 -6.15
CA ALA A 101 9.85 3.66 -7.55
C ALA A 101 9.66 4.81 -8.55
N THR A 102 9.11 5.96 -8.13
CA THR A 102 8.99 7.15 -8.99
C THR A 102 10.14 8.15 -8.81
N GLN A 103 11.07 7.91 -7.89
CA GLN A 103 12.20 8.81 -7.65
C GLN A 103 13.36 8.49 -8.59
N ASP A 104 13.97 9.54 -9.17
CA ASP A 104 15.09 9.39 -10.11
C ASP A 104 16.32 8.73 -9.48
N ASP A 105 16.52 8.94 -8.17
CA ASP A 105 17.65 8.38 -7.40
C ASP A 105 17.35 6.99 -6.79
N TYR A 106 16.19 6.38 -7.08
CA TYR A 106 15.88 5.02 -6.68
C TYR A 106 16.52 4.00 -7.64
N ALA A 107 17.67 3.47 -7.24
CA ALA A 107 18.40 2.44 -7.96
C ALA A 107 18.77 1.28 -7.00
N PRO A 108 17.86 0.32 -6.78
CA PRO A 108 18.14 -0.84 -5.94
C PRO A 108 19.36 -1.62 -6.41
N GLY A 109 20.31 -1.87 -5.51
CA GLY A 109 21.54 -2.60 -5.81
C GLY A 109 22.65 -1.78 -6.47
N ASP A 110 22.38 -0.52 -6.84
CA ASP A 110 23.41 0.43 -7.27
C ASP A 110 24.02 1.14 -6.05
N PRO A 111 25.33 1.05 -5.81
CA PRO A 111 26.00 1.78 -4.73
C PRO A 111 25.87 3.31 -4.84
N LEU A 112 25.58 3.83 -6.04
CA LEU A 112 25.37 5.26 -6.31
C LEU A 112 23.91 5.70 -6.14
N GLY A 113 22.98 4.75 -6.01
CA GLY A 113 21.57 5.01 -5.73
C GLY A 113 21.35 5.53 -4.30
N ALA A 114 20.25 6.25 -4.10
CA ALA A 114 19.84 6.65 -2.77
C ALA A 114 19.50 5.42 -1.93
N ARG A 115 19.97 5.39 -0.68
CA ARG A 115 19.65 4.29 0.25
C ARG A 115 18.15 4.32 0.58
N PRO A 116 17.50 3.16 0.78
CA PRO A 116 16.08 3.09 1.10
C PRO A 116 15.67 3.96 2.30
N GLU A 117 16.51 4.05 3.34
CA GLU A 117 16.25 4.88 4.52
C GLU A 117 16.18 6.37 4.18
N VAL A 118 17.02 6.85 3.24
CA VAL A 118 17.03 8.24 2.80
C VAL A 118 15.74 8.58 2.06
N LEU A 119 15.32 7.69 1.16
CA LEU A 119 14.06 7.85 0.43
C LEU A 119 12.85 7.75 1.36
N ALA A 120 12.88 6.82 2.32
CA ALA A 120 11.84 6.68 3.33
C ALA A 120 11.68 7.96 4.17
N HIS A 121 12.77 8.55 4.64
CA HIS A 121 12.71 9.84 5.34
C HIS A 121 12.20 10.98 4.45
N ARG A 122 12.56 10.98 3.15
CA ARG A 122 12.05 11.95 2.17
C ARG A 122 10.54 11.80 1.98
N TRP A 123 10.04 10.58 1.80
CA TRP A 123 8.61 10.28 1.72
C TRP A 123 7.85 10.74 2.98
N VAL A 124 8.39 10.47 4.17
CA VAL A 124 7.76 10.95 5.42
C VAL A 124 7.60 12.47 5.41
N ARG A 125 8.64 13.18 4.97
CA ARG A 125 8.67 14.65 4.94
C ARG A 125 7.78 15.24 3.85
N ASP A 126 7.77 14.65 2.67
CA ASP A 126 7.23 15.24 1.45
C ASP A 126 5.83 14.72 1.10
N VAL A 127 5.45 13.54 1.60
CA VAL A 127 4.15 12.91 1.31
C VAL A 127 3.35 12.69 2.57
N PHE A 128 3.85 11.89 3.51
CA PHE A 128 3.09 11.49 4.71
C PHE A 128 2.69 12.69 5.58
N ARG A 129 3.68 13.48 6.04
CA ARG A 129 3.42 14.61 6.95
C ARG A 129 2.54 15.68 6.31
N PRO A 130 2.75 16.13 5.05
CA PRO A 130 1.88 17.09 4.40
C PRO A 130 0.45 16.57 4.26
N THR A 131 0.27 15.33 3.83
CA THR A 131 -1.06 14.73 3.63
C THR A 131 -1.85 14.69 4.94
N VAL A 132 -1.26 14.18 6.02
CA VAL A 132 -1.93 14.12 7.33
C VAL A 132 -2.18 15.53 7.90
N ARG A 133 -1.32 16.51 7.60
CA ARG A 133 -1.50 17.90 8.05
C ARG A 133 -2.69 18.60 7.39
N THR A 134 -3.04 18.23 6.17
CA THR A 134 -4.19 18.79 5.45
C THR A 134 -5.51 18.46 6.15
N VAL A 135 -5.58 17.33 6.88
CA VAL A 135 -6.74 17.02 7.71
C VAL A 135 -6.78 17.99 8.92
N PRO A 136 -7.87 18.74 9.15
CA PRO A 136 -7.97 19.67 10.27
C PRO A 136 -7.74 19.00 11.63
N LYS A 137 -7.03 19.66 12.55
CA LYS A 137 -6.68 19.07 13.86
C LYS A 137 -7.92 18.80 14.70
N GLU A 138 -8.93 19.65 14.56
CA GLU A 138 -10.21 19.56 15.25
C GLU A 138 -10.97 18.29 14.88
N LEU A 139 -10.84 17.86 13.62
CA LEU A 139 -11.49 16.65 13.12
C LEU A 139 -10.68 15.38 13.38
N ARG A 140 -9.35 15.49 13.47
CA ARG A 140 -8.46 14.37 13.81
C ARG A 140 -8.63 13.88 15.25
N GLY A 141 -9.06 14.74 16.17
CA GLY A 141 -9.24 14.38 17.58
C GLY A 141 -7.95 13.79 18.19
N ALA A 142 -8.08 12.59 18.76
CA ALA A 142 -6.97 11.82 19.35
C ALA A 142 -6.44 10.70 18.44
N THR A 143 -6.91 10.62 17.18
CA THR A 143 -6.54 9.56 16.26
C THR A 143 -5.07 9.65 15.87
N ASP A 144 -4.39 8.51 15.85
CA ASP A 144 -2.99 8.43 15.45
C ASP A 144 -2.78 8.79 13.97
N THR A 145 -1.63 9.40 13.67
CA THR A 145 -1.31 9.85 12.32
C THR A 145 -1.16 8.72 11.30
N ALA A 146 -0.69 7.53 11.72
CA ALA A 146 -0.61 6.37 10.86
C ALA A 146 -2.01 5.83 10.51
N GLN A 147 -2.93 5.82 11.48
CA GLN A 147 -4.33 5.45 11.23
C GLN A 147 -5.01 6.40 10.25
N ILE A 148 -4.85 7.72 10.42
CA ILE A 148 -5.41 8.71 9.48
C ILE A 148 -4.87 8.51 8.07
N TYR A 149 -3.55 8.32 7.93
CA TYR A 149 -2.97 8.10 6.62
C TYR A 149 -3.44 6.77 6.00
N HIS A 150 -3.56 5.71 6.80
CA HIS A 150 -4.11 4.44 6.38
C HIS A 150 -5.53 4.58 5.82
N GLU A 151 -6.42 5.27 6.54
CA GLU A 151 -7.80 5.54 6.08
C GLU A 151 -7.82 6.35 4.78
N LEU A 152 -6.94 7.35 4.64
CA LEU A 152 -6.79 8.11 3.39
C LEU A 152 -6.38 7.21 2.22
N LEU A 153 -5.46 6.27 2.42
CA LEU A 153 -5.08 5.32 1.37
C LEU A 153 -6.22 4.38 0.99
N GLU A 154 -7.03 3.94 1.96
CA GLU A 154 -8.25 3.17 1.68
C GLU A 154 -9.28 3.98 0.89
N HIS A 155 -9.48 5.24 1.28
CA HIS A 155 -10.39 6.15 0.58
C HIS A 155 -9.94 6.44 -0.85
N ARG A 156 -8.63 6.66 -1.06
CA ARG A 156 -8.02 6.86 -2.39
C ARG A 156 -8.32 5.68 -3.30
N TRP A 157 -8.17 4.47 -2.77
CA TRP A 157 -8.44 3.25 -3.51
C TRP A 157 -9.90 3.16 -3.92
N LEU A 158 -10.83 3.37 -2.98
CA LEU A 158 -12.28 3.33 -3.26
C LEU A 158 -12.69 4.37 -4.32
N LEU A 159 -12.15 5.58 -4.23
CA LEU A 159 -12.41 6.64 -5.21
C LEU A 159 -11.85 6.30 -6.58
N SER A 160 -10.64 5.75 -6.60
CA SER A 160 -9.98 5.37 -7.84
C SER A 160 -10.70 4.21 -8.53
N GLU A 161 -11.19 3.24 -7.74
CA GLU A 161 -12.00 2.13 -8.24
C GLU A 161 -13.30 2.63 -8.88
N ARG A 162 -14.01 3.53 -8.20
CA ARG A 162 -15.25 4.15 -8.73
C ARG A 162 -15.00 5.00 -9.98
N ALA A 163 -13.86 5.67 -10.04
CA ALA A 163 -13.49 6.53 -11.18
C ALA A 163 -12.86 5.76 -12.35
N GLY A 164 -12.46 4.50 -12.15
CA GLY A 164 -11.70 3.71 -13.13
C GLY A 164 -10.31 4.27 -13.45
N ARG A 165 -9.78 5.17 -12.62
CA ARG A 165 -8.49 5.85 -12.78
C ARG A 165 -7.96 6.35 -11.44
N ASP A 166 -6.66 6.63 -11.35
CA ASP A 166 -6.08 7.16 -10.12
C ASP A 166 -6.57 8.60 -9.91
N VAL A 167 -7.08 8.88 -8.71
CA VAL A 167 -7.59 10.20 -8.33
C VAL A 167 -6.54 11.06 -7.62
N GLY A 168 -5.45 10.45 -7.12
CA GLY A 168 -4.40 11.13 -6.37
C GLY A 168 -4.77 11.48 -4.92
N LEU A 169 -3.78 11.92 -4.13
CA LEU A 169 -3.93 12.21 -2.71
C LEU A 169 -4.74 13.48 -2.43
N ASP A 170 -4.56 14.55 -3.20
CA ASP A 170 -5.22 15.83 -2.93
C ASP A 170 -6.76 15.71 -3.03
N ALA A 171 -7.25 15.14 -4.12
CA ALA A 171 -8.69 14.89 -4.31
C ALA A 171 -9.24 13.90 -3.26
N THR A 172 -8.42 12.96 -2.82
CA THR A 172 -8.80 12.01 -1.77
C THR A 172 -9.00 12.72 -0.43
N VAL A 173 -8.08 13.59 -0.03
CA VAL A 173 -8.17 14.30 1.25
C VAL A 173 -9.40 15.21 1.28
N GLU A 174 -9.66 15.93 0.19
CA GLU A 174 -10.86 16.78 0.08
C GLU A 174 -12.14 15.97 0.27
N ASP A 175 -12.25 14.83 -0.40
CA ASP A 175 -13.44 13.98 -0.28
C ASP A 175 -13.54 13.29 1.09
N TYR A 176 -12.42 12.85 1.67
CA TYR A 176 -12.39 12.22 2.99
C TYR A 176 -12.87 13.18 4.08
N ILE A 177 -12.40 14.45 4.06
CA ILE A 177 -12.88 15.48 5.00
C ILE A 177 -14.39 15.68 4.86
N ARG A 178 -14.90 15.72 3.63
CA ARG A 178 -16.32 15.93 3.34
C ARG A 178 -17.20 14.74 3.77
N THR A 179 -16.75 13.52 3.55
CA THR A 179 -17.59 12.31 3.66
C THR A 179 -17.44 11.57 4.97
N VAL A 180 -16.23 11.49 5.51
CA VAL A 180 -15.94 10.68 6.71
C VAL A 180 -15.95 11.55 7.97
N LEU A 181 -15.38 12.76 7.90
CA LEU A 181 -15.22 13.60 9.10
C LEU A 181 -16.39 14.56 9.35
N THR A 182 -17.26 14.78 8.36
CA THR A 182 -18.42 15.69 8.48
C THR A 182 -19.74 14.94 8.72
N ASP A 183 -19.77 13.60 8.60
CA ASP A 183 -20.96 12.80 8.86
C ASP A 183 -20.94 12.22 10.30
N PRO A 184 -21.77 12.72 11.24
CA PRO A 184 -21.75 12.32 12.64
C PRO A 184 -22.26 10.89 12.91
N SER A 185 -22.49 10.08 11.87
CA SER A 185 -23.07 8.74 11.98
C SER A 185 -22.05 7.58 11.83
N SER A 186 -20.75 7.86 11.73
CA SER A 186 -19.69 6.85 11.52
C SER A 186 -18.81 6.56 12.75
N GLY A 187 -19.36 6.68 13.97
CA GLY A 187 -18.65 6.39 15.24
C GLY A 187 -19.31 5.31 16.08
#